data_AF-A0A948F9A7-F1
#
_entry.id   AF-A0A948F9A7-F1
#
_cell.length_a   1.000
_cell.length_b   1.000
_cell.length_c   1.000
_cell.angle_alpha   90.00
_cell.angle_beta   90.00
_cell.angle_gamma   90.00
#
_symmetry.space_group_name_H-M   'P 1'
#
loop_
_entity.id
_entity.type
_entity.pdbx_description
1 polymer ?
#
loop_
_entity_poly.entity_id
_entity_poly.type
_entity_poly.pdbx_seq_one_letter_code
_entity_poly.pdbx_strand_id
1 'polypeptide(L)'
;MKKLLIFAIGTCALLFSSLASATPVTFDVADDPDSSFSFSNLFVVSDPKDPLTLNAALASTLDAEIFTLNDGESRVIDFFWITLGGTGFVSADVEATLAFDSPLVTADTTAEASAAAVAFSGSFTAGAILWDRPPLPHNFSLFGNDISVDFLDVFGIISGNTVMVQASITNHGMASIPEPATMLLLGTGLIGIGAFRRRKR
;
A
#
# COMPACT_ATOMS: atom_id res chain seq x y z
N MET A 1 4.83 -6.33 61.55
CA MET A 1 5.36 -5.54 60.40
C MET A 1 5.96 -6.39 59.27
N LYS A 2 5.75 -7.72 59.20
CA LYS A 2 6.29 -8.60 58.14
C LYS A 2 5.35 -8.88 56.96
N LYS A 3 4.09 -8.40 57.01
CA LYS A 3 3.07 -8.69 55.99
C LYS A 3 2.97 -7.66 54.85
N LEU A 4 3.71 -6.56 54.94
CA LEU A 4 3.68 -5.47 53.95
C LEU A 4 4.71 -5.63 52.81
N LEU A 5 5.68 -6.55 52.95
CA LEU A 5 6.73 -6.73 51.94
C LEU A 5 6.31 -7.62 50.75
N ILE A 6 5.24 -8.41 50.89
CA ILE A 6 4.84 -9.42 49.88
C ILE A 6 4.00 -8.79 48.76
N PHE A 7 3.38 -7.62 48.99
CA PHE A 7 2.57 -6.93 47.98
C PHE A 7 3.39 -6.10 46.98
N ALA A 8 4.67 -5.83 47.27
CA ALA A 8 5.52 -5.01 46.40
C ALA A 8 6.14 -5.78 45.21
N ILE A 9 6.14 -7.12 45.25
CA ILE A 9 6.74 -7.95 44.19
C ILE A 9 5.71 -8.30 43.09
N GLY A 10 4.42 -8.25 43.39
CA GLY A 10 3.35 -8.59 42.43
C GLY A 10 3.09 -7.53 41.36
N THR A 11 3.51 -6.28 41.58
CA THR A 11 3.15 -5.14 40.71
C THR A 11 4.26 -4.74 39.73
N CYS A 12 5.49 -5.21 39.91
CA CYS A 12 6.60 -4.89 38.98
C CYS A 12 6.63 -5.75 37.70
N ALA A 13 5.83 -6.80 37.59
CA ALA A 13 5.90 -7.74 36.45
C ALA A 13 5.03 -7.34 35.24
N LEU A 14 4.33 -6.21 35.27
CA LEU A 14 3.40 -5.77 34.21
C LEU A 14 3.94 -4.69 33.28
N LEU A 15 5.24 -4.36 33.35
CA LEU A 15 5.82 -3.25 32.56
C LEU A 15 6.84 -3.68 31.50
N PHE A 16 6.93 -4.97 31.17
CA PHE A 16 7.57 -5.35 29.91
C PHE A 16 6.54 -5.21 28.78
N SER A 17 6.24 -3.96 28.42
CA SER A 17 5.74 -3.67 27.08
C SER A 17 6.83 -4.13 26.13
N SER A 18 6.61 -5.23 25.41
CA SER A 18 7.54 -5.67 24.37
C SER A 18 7.73 -4.50 23.41
N LEU A 19 8.99 -4.10 23.24
CA LEU A 19 9.36 -3.20 22.16
C LEU A 19 9.09 -3.99 20.89
N ALA A 20 7.94 -3.76 20.25
CA ALA A 20 7.74 -4.18 18.88
C ALA A 20 8.87 -3.53 18.08
N SER A 21 9.84 -4.33 17.65
CA SER A 21 10.93 -3.85 16.83
C SER A 21 10.32 -3.54 15.47
N ALA A 22 10.07 -2.26 15.21
CA ALA A 22 9.72 -1.82 13.86
C ALA A 22 10.79 -2.33 12.90
N THR A 23 10.39 -2.97 11.82
CA THR A 23 11.30 -3.50 10.81
C THR A 23 11.20 -2.58 9.61
N PRO A 24 11.97 -1.48 9.57
CA PRO A 24 11.88 -0.51 8.50
C PRO A 24 12.24 -1.16 7.16
N VAL A 25 11.49 -0.79 6.12
CA VAL A 25 11.71 -1.24 4.75
C VAL A 25 12.02 -0.03 3.89
N THR A 26 13.17 -0.07 3.21
CA THR A 26 13.55 0.94 2.23
C THR A 26 13.12 0.48 0.85
N PHE A 27 12.40 1.35 0.14
CA PHE A 27 11.96 1.20 -1.23
C PHE A 27 12.71 2.17 -2.14
N ASP A 28 13.01 1.70 -3.33
CA ASP A 28 13.62 2.37 -4.45
C ASP A 28 12.78 2.01 -5.67
N VAL A 29 12.01 2.98 -6.17
CA VAL A 29 11.00 2.77 -7.21
C VAL A 29 11.67 2.78 -8.57
N ALA A 30 11.44 1.73 -9.37
CA ALA A 30 12.02 1.62 -10.71
C ALA A 30 11.25 2.48 -11.73
N ASP A 31 11.93 2.92 -12.78
CA ASP A 31 11.36 3.67 -13.91
C ASP A 31 11.02 2.77 -15.11
N ASP A 32 10.86 3.40 -16.30
CA ASP A 32 10.67 2.69 -17.56
C ASP A 32 11.95 1.91 -17.95
N PRO A 33 11.87 0.60 -18.27
CA PRO A 33 10.66 -0.13 -18.67
C PRO A 33 10.00 -0.98 -17.57
N ASP A 34 10.56 -1.02 -16.37
CA ASP A 34 10.12 -1.95 -15.32
C ASP A 34 8.79 -1.50 -14.70
N SER A 35 8.66 -0.21 -14.39
CA SER A 35 7.37 0.43 -14.14
C SER A 35 6.73 0.82 -15.47
N SER A 36 5.46 0.46 -15.67
CA SER A 36 4.78 0.70 -16.94
C SER A 36 3.28 0.89 -16.78
N PHE A 37 2.65 1.47 -17.81
CA PHE A 37 1.20 1.49 -17.94
C PHE A 37 0.81 1.35 -19.42
N SER A 38 -0.38 0.83 -19.68
CA SER A 38 -0.91 0.74 -21.03
C SER A 38 -2.43 0.95 -21.06
N PHE A 39 -2.91 1.45 -22.20
CA PHE A 39 -4.34 1.48 -22.50
C PHE A 39 -4.67 0.41 -23.53
N SER A 40 -5.72 -0.36 -23.27
CA SER A 40 -6.27 -1.33 -24.21
C SER A 40 -7.78 -1.10 -24.39
N ASN A 41 -8.38 -1.76 -25.40
CA ASN A 41 -9.80 -1.62 -25.72
C ASN A 41 -10.28 -0.16 -25.85
N LEU A 42 -9.40 0.70 -26.39
CA LEU A 42 -9.65 2.13 -26.56
C LEU A 42 -10.82 2.37 -27.52
N PHE A 43 -11.87 2.98 -27.02
CA PHE A 43 -13.02 3.45 -27.79
C PHE A 43 -13.14 4.96 -27.67
N VAL A 44 -13.07 5.65 -28.81
CA VAL A 44 -13.11 7.12 -28.88
C VAL A 44 -14.20 7.57 -29.83
N VAL A 45 -15.01 8.52 -29.38
CA VAL A 45 -15.96 9.27 -30.21
C VAL A 45 -15.63 10.74 -30.08
N SER A 46 -15.19 11.39 -31.16
CA SER A 46 -14.74 12.79 -31.11
C SER A 46 -15.45 13.71 -32.09
N ASP A 47 -15.46 15.01 -31.80
CA ASP A 47 -15.88 16.03 -32.76
C ASP A 47 -14.82 16.13 -33.88
N PRO A 48 -15.19 15.98 -35.16
CA PRO A 48 -14.25 16.12 -36.28
C PRO A 48 -13.53 17.47 -36.34
N LYS A 49 -14.10 18.53 -35.74
CA LYS A 49 -13.50 19.88 -35.70
C LYS A 49 -12.61 20.11 -34.49
N ASP A 50 -12.71 19.26 -33.47
CA ASP A 50 -11.96 19.34 -32.22
C ASP A 50 -11.70 17.92 -31.69
N PRO A 51 -10.79 17.16 -32.34
CA PRO A 51 -10.62 15.75 -32.06
C PRO A 51 -10.14 15.52 -30.63
N LEU A 52 -10.79 14.58 -29.94
CA LEU A 52 -10.39 14.14 -28.61
C LEU A 52 -8.99 13.51 -28.66
N THR A 53 -8.11 13.99 -27.80
CA THR A 53 -6.78 13.43 -27.59
C THR A 53 -6.68 12.87 -26.18
N LEU A 54 -6.08 11.67 -26.07
CA LEU A 54 -5.68 11.06 -24.81
C LEU A 54 -4.15 10.99 -24.84
N ASN A 55 -3.51 11.72 -23.94
CA ASN A 55 -2.08 11.67 -23.75
C ASN A 55 -1.78 11.22 -22.33
N ALA A 56 -0.77 10.38 -22.15
CA ALA A 56 -0.34 9.94 -20.84
C ALA A 56 1.15 9.62 -20.88
N ALA A 57 1.82 9.79 -19.75
CA ALA A 57 3.19 9.34 -19.58
C ALA A 57 3.48 9.05 -18.11
N LEU A 58 4.45 8.17 -17.85
CA LEU A 58 4.98 7.91 -16.53
C LEU A 58 5.48 9.21 -15.90
N ALA A 59 5.36 9.31 -14.58
CA ALA A 59 5.89 10.43 -13.83
C ALA A 59 7.42 10.40 -13.94
N SER A 60 8.02 11.52 -14.34
CA SER A 60 9.48 11.64 -14.48
C SER A 60 10.24 11.60 -13.15
N THR A 61 9.51 11.49 -12.03
CA THR A 61 10.04 11.46 -10.66
C THR A 61 10.16 10.04 -10.11
N LEU A 62 9.72 9.00 -10.83
CA LEU A 62 9.69 7.63 -10.32
C LEU A 62 11.06 7.14 -9.84
N ASP A 63 12.10 7.23 -10.67
CA ASP A 63 13.49 6.82 -10.35
C ASP A 63 14.09 7.58 -9.15
N ALA A 64 13.51 8.72 -8.78
CA ALA A 64 13.98 9.52 -7.65
C ALA A 64 13.24 9.20 -6.34
N GLU A 65 12.19 8.38 -6.36
CA GLU A 65 11.41 8.03 -5.18
C GLU A 65 12.09 6.93 -4.37
N ILE A 66 13.04 7.36 -3.52
CA ILE A 66 13.69 6.51 -2.52
C ILE A 66 13.18 6.90 -1.14
N PHE A 67 12.55 5.97 -0.44
CA PHE A 67 11.97 6.23 0.88
C PHE A 67 12.02 5.01 1.80
N THR A 68 11.86 5.23 3.10
CA THR A 68 11.81 4.16 4.10
C THR A 68 10.51 4.24 4.86
N LEU A 69 9.82 3.11 5.00
CA LEU A 69 8.59 2.96 5.76
C LEU A 69 8.82 2.16 7.04
N ASN A 70 8.49 2.75 8.18
CA ASN A 70 8.35 2.03 9.44
C ASN A 70 7.02 1.25 9.48
N ASP A 71 6.86 0.40 10.49
CA ASP A 71 5.62 -0.35 10.72
C ASP A 71 4.42 0.59 10.88
N GLY A 72 3.37 0.34 10.11
CA GLY A 72 2.16 1.13 10.03
C GLY A 72 2.26 2.39 9.18
N GLU A 73 3.42 2.69 8.57
CA GLU A 73 3.58 3.87 7.72
C GLU A 73 3.16 3.62 6.27
N SER A 74 2.70 4.67 5.62
CA SER A 74 2.33 4.67 4.20
C SER A 74 2.95 5.83 3.46
N ARG A 75 3.28 5.61 2.20
CA ARG A 75 3.77 6.63 1.26
C ARG A 75 2.92 6.60 0.00
N VAL A 76 2.49 7.78 -0.42
CA VAL A 76 1.84 7.98 -1.73
C VAL A 76 2.88 8.56 -2.68
N ILE A 77 2.95 8.00 -3.88
CA ILE A 77 3.83 8.44 -4.96
C ILE A 77 3.01 8.78 -6.21
N ASP A 78 3.52 9.72 -6.99
CA ASP A 78 2.99 10.04 -8.31
C ASP A 78 3.48 8.98 -9.31
N PHE A 79 2.56 8.33 -10.03
CA PHE A 79 2.87 7.19 -10.89
C PHE A 79 2.85 7.53 -12.38
N PHE A 80 1.72 7.98 -12.91
CA PHE A 80 1.65 8.53 -14.27
C PHE A 80 0.59 9.62 -14.33
N TRP A 81 0.68 10.47 -15.34
CA TRP A 81 -0.32 11.50 -15.58
C TRP A 81 -1.09 11.23 -16.85
N ILE A 82 -2.31 11.75 -16.90
CA ILE A 82 -3.20 11.68 -18.05
C ILE A 82 -3.68 13.08 -18.37
N THR A 83 -3.55 13.46 -19.63
CA THR A 83 -4.12 14.68 -20.19
C THR A 83 -5.14 14.30 -21.25
N LEU A 84 -6.37 14.78 -21.05
CA LEU A 84 -7.38 14.78 -22.11
C LEU A 84 -7.39 16.13 -22.81
N GLY A 85 -7.49 16.13 -24.13
CA GLY A 85 -7.69 17.33 -24.94
C GLY A 85 -8.84 17.14 -25.93
N GLY A 86 -9.34 18.24 -26.48
CA GLY A 86 -10.43 18.23 -27.47
C GLY A 86 -11.80 17.84 -26.92
N THR A 87 -12.73 17.48 -27.81
CA THR A 87 -14.12 17.20 -27.44
C THR A 87 -14.53 15.80 -27.90
N GLY A 88 -14.97 14.96 -26.96
CA GLY A 88 -15.40 13.59 -27.28
C GLY A 88 -15.46 12.63 -26.10
N PHE A 89 -16.07 11.47 -26.30
CA PHE A 89 -16.08 10.36 -25.34
C PHE A 89 -14.84 9.48 -25.54
N VAL A 90 -14.25 9.02 -24.43
CA VAL A 90 -13.22 7.98 -24.44
C VAL A 90 -13.45 6.96 -23.33
N SER A 91 -13.32 5.69 -23.66
CA SER A 91 -13.21 4.60 -22.68
C SER A 91 -12.06 3.68 -23.07
N ALA A 92 -11.36 3.15 -22.07
CA ALA A 92 -10.26 2.21 -22.26
C ALA A 92 -10.12 1.33 -21.01
N ASP A 93 -9.57 0.14 -21.19
CA ASP A 93 -9.01 -0.60 -20.07
C ASP A 93 -7.59 -0.07 -19.80
N VAL A 94 -7.21 -0.01 -18.53
CA VAL A 94 -5.91 0.46 -18.04
C VAL A 94 -5.21 -0.68 -17.36
N GLU A 95 -3.98 -0.96 -17.76
CA GLU A 95 -3.09 -1.88 -17.06
C GLU A 95 -1.91 -1.07 -16.53
N ALA A 96 -1.57 -1.23 -15.27
CA ALA A 96 -0.47 -0.55 -14.62
C ALA A 96 0.39 -1.54 -13.82
N THR A 97 1.70 -1.41 -13.94
CA THR A 97 2.69 -2.20 -13.24
C THR A 97 3.64 -1.26 -12.51
N LEU A 98 3.66 -1.32 -11.18
CA LEU A 98 4.66 -0.63 -10.36
C LEU A 98 5.79 -1.60 -10.03
N ALA A 99 7.03 -1.21 -10.35
CA ALA A 99 8.22 -1.99 -10.05
C ALA A 99 9.15 -1.27 -9.07
N PHE A 100 10.05 -2.03 -8.46
CA PHE A 100 11.04 -1.55 -7.50
C PHE A 100 12.42 -2.10 -7.84
N ASP A 101 13.43 -1.22 -7.89
CA ASP A 101 14.83 -1.62 -7.97
C ASP A 101 15.31 -2.25 -6.67
N SER A 102 14.79 -1.74 -5.55
CA SER A 102 15.03 -2.29 -4.22
C SER A 102 13.81 -2.10 -3.32
N PRO A 103 13.46 -3.10 -2.49
CA PRO A 103 13.96 -4.45 -2.57
C PRO A 103 13.41 -5.13 -3.81
N LEU A 104 14.18 -6.03 -4.43
CA LEU A 104 13.73 -6.73 -5.63
C LEU A 104 12.55 -7.65 -5.27
N VAL A 105 11.33 -7.23 -5.61
CA VAL A 105 10.11 -8.01 -5.41
C VAL A 105 9.90 -8.86 -6.66
N THR A 106 9.95 -10.18 -6.53
CA THR A 106 9.80 -11.12 -7.66
C THR A 106 8.35 -11.31 -8.11
N ALA A 107 7.41 -10.53 -7.55
CA ALA A 107 6.00 -10.55 -7.88
C ALA A 107 5.67 -9.23 -8.58
N ASP A 108 5.47 -9.29 -9.89
CA ASP A 108 4.95 -8.19 -10.68
C ASP A 108 3.64 -7.71 -10.04
N THR A 109 3.59 -6.45 -9.60
CA THR A 109 2.38 -5.84 -9.06
C THR A 109 1.51 -5.32 -10.21
N THR A 110 1.05 -6.24 -11.07
CA THR A 110 0.17 -5.90 -12.19
C THR A 110 -1.24 -5.68 -11.66
N ALA A 111 -1.75 -4.46 -11.83
CA ALA A 111 -3.12 -4.08 -11.53
C ALA A 111 -3.86 -3.74 -12.84
N GLU A 112 -5.10 -4.22 -12.95
CA GLU A 112 -5.99 -3.94 -14.06
C GLU A 112 -7.12 -3.01 -13.59
N ALA A 113 -7.48 -2.01 -14.41
CA ALA A 113 -8.60 -1.09 -14.17
C ALA A 113 -9.41 -0.86 -15.45
N SER A 114 -10.64 -0.41 -15.28
CA SER A 114 -11.45 0.12 -16.38
C SER A 114 -11.57 1.64 -16.24
N ALA A 115 -11.20 2.37 -17.30
CA ALA A 115 -11.28 3.83 -17.37
C ALA A 115 -12.39 4.27 -18.34
N ALA A 116 -13.24 5.20 -17.90
CA ALA A 116 -14.29 5.78 -18.73
C ALA A 116 -14.40 7.29 -18.50
N ALA A 117 -14.49 8.07 -19.59
CA ALA A 117 -14.66 9.53 -19.58
C ALA A 117 -15.61 10.02 -20.68
N VAL A 118 -16.57 10.90 -20.33
CA VAL A 118 -17.59 11.43 -21.25
C VAL A 118 -17.40 12.92 -21.56
N ALA A 119 -17.27 13.19 -22.85
CA ALA A 119 -17.10 14.47 -23.53
C ALA A 119 -18.34 15.23 -24.13
N PHE A 120 -19.19 16.04 -23.46
CA PHE A 120 -20.15 16.97 -24.14
C PHE A 120 -19.93 18.52 -24.02
N SER A 121 -19.96 19.22 -25.17
CA SER A 121 -20.29 20.65 -25.38
C SER A 121 -19.97 21.64 -24.24
N GLY A 122 -18.69 21.77 -23.86
CA GLY A 122 -18.21 22.89 -23.02
C GLY A 122 -18.48 22.77 -21.52
N SER A 123 -19.03 21.66 -21.03
CA SER A 123 -18.97 21.29 -19.61
C SER A 123 -19.05 19.78 -19.46
N PHE A 124 -18.08 19.19 -18.74
CA PHE A 124 -17.96 17.74 -18.60
C PHE A 124 -18.23 17.29 -17.18
N THR A 125 -19.03 16.23 -17.06
CA THR A 125 -19.41 15.58 -15.81
C THR A 125 -18.78 14.19 -15.86
N ALA A 126 -17.81 13.93 -14.98
CA ALA A 126 -17.24 12.62 -14.70
C ALA A 126 -16.36 11.98 -15.81
N GLY A 127 -15.05 11.96 -15.55
CA GLY A 127 -14.13 10.93 -16.02
C GLY A 127 -13.44 10.36 -14.79
N ALA A 128 -13.32 9.03 -14.74
CA ALA A 128 -12.68 8.36 -13.63
C ALA A 128 -11.86 7.15 -14.09
N ILE A 129 -10.81 6.86 -13.33
CA ILE A 129 -10.16 5.56 -13.30
C ILE A 129 -10.58 4.93 -11.98
N LEU A 130 -11.29 3.82 -12.08
CA LEU A 130 -11.68 3.02 -10.94
C LEU A 130 -10.87 1.73 -10.98
N TRP A 131 -10.10 1.50 -9.94
CA TRP A 131 -9.31 0.29 -9.80
C TRP A 131 -10.15 -0.78 -9.11
N ASP A 132 -10.83 -1.61 -9.92
CA ASP A 132 -11.87 -2.51 -9.42
C ASP A 132 -11.62 -4.00 -9.70
N ARG A 133 -10.51 -4.36 -10.37
CA ARG A 133 -10.13 -5.77 -10.52
C ARG A 133 -9.26 -6.24 -9.34
N PRO A 134 -9.76 -7.17 -8.51
CA PRO A 134 -8.97 -7.77 -7.44
C PRO A 134 -7.82 -8.63 -7.99
N PRO A 135 -6.71 -8.77 -7.24
CA PRO A 135 -6.58 -8.37 -5.83
C PRO A 135 -5.91 -7.00 -5.65
N LEU A 136 -6.72 -5.98 -5.36
CA LEU A 136 -6.28 -4.70 -4.80
C LEU A 136 -6.78 -4.59 -3.34
N PRO A 137 -5.95 -4.07 -2.41
CA PRO A 137 -4.54 -3.81 -2.59
C PRO A 137 -3.75 -5.11 -2.80
N HIS A 138 -2.66 -5.04 -3.57
CA HIS A 138 -1.76 -6.17 -3.76
C HIS A 138 -0.87 -6.33 -2.53
N ASN A 139 -1.02 -7.43 -1.81
CA ASN A 139 -0.27 -7.70 -0.58
C ASN A 139 0.82 -8.74 -0.82
N PHE A 140 2.03 -8.46 -0.34
CA PHE A 140 3.16 -9.39 -0.37
C PHE A 140 3.98 -9.30 0.91
N SER A 141 4.66 -10.39 1.26
CA SER A 141 5.54 -10.40 2.42
C SER A 141 6.98 -10.12 2.04
N LEU A 142 7.62 -9.23 2.78
CA LEU A 142 8.97 -8.78 2.52
C LEU A 142 9.72 -8.62 3.85
N PHE A 143 10.82 -9.36 4.01
CA PHE A 143 11.60 -9.42 5.26
C PHE A 143 10.76 -9.71 6.52
N GLY A 144 9.63 -10.41 6.36
CA GLY A 144 8.69 -10.72 7.46
C GLY A 144 7.61 -9.67 7.69
N ASN A 145 7.71 -8.50 7.04
CA ASN A 145 6.65 -7.50 7.01
C ASN A 145 5.57 -7.87 6.01
N ASP A 146 4.36 -7.38 6.25
CA ASP A 146 3.26 -7.40 5.29
C ASP A 146 3.18 -6.04 4.59
N ILE A 147 3.39 -6.02 3.28
CA ILE A 147 3.42 -4.80 2.46
C ILE A 147 2.21 -4.82 1.54
N SER A 148 1.52 -3.68 1.45
CA SER A 148 0.42 -3.51 0.49
C SER A 148 0.72 -2.38 -0.49
N VAL A 149 0.48 -2.64 -1.78
CA VAL A 149 0.55 -1.65 -2.85
C VAL A 149 -0.85 -1.49 -3.45
N ASP A 150 -1.28 -0.25 -3.62
CA ASP A 150 -2.60 0.08 -4.16
C ASP A 150 -2.51 1.26 -5.13
N PHE A 151 -3.35 1.27 -6.17
CA PHE A 151 -3.51 2.43 -7.03
C PHE A 151 -4.74 3.21 -6.61
N LEU A 152 -4.61 4.53 -6.49
CA LEU A 152 -5.70 5.37 -6.04
C LEU A 152 -6.68 5.64 -7.18
N ASP A 153 -7.98 5.54 -6.88
CA ASP A 153 -9.04 5.96 -7.79
C ASP A 153 -8.87 7.43 -8.14
N VAL A 154 -8.99 7.73 -9.43
CA VAL A 154 -8.85 9.07 -9.96
C VAL A 154 -10.19 9.55 -10.46
N PHE A 155 -10.58 10.76 -10.05
CA PHE A 155 -11.80 11.42 -10.49
C PHE A 155 -11.49 12.77 -11.12
N GLY A 156 -12.41 13.27 -11.95
CA GLY A 156 -12.29 14.61 -12.51
C GLY A 156 -11.33 14.70 -13.70
N ILE A 157 -11.14 13.58 -14.42
CA ILE A 157 -10.44 13.59 -15.71
C ILE A 157 -11.34 14.30 -16.71
N ILE A 158 -10.99 15.54 -17.03
CA ILE A 158 -11.73 16.43 -17.93
C ILE A 158 -10.80 16.97 -19.01
N SER A 159 -11.35 17.27 -20.18
CA SER A 159 -10.58 17.86 -21.28
C SER A 159 -9.96 19.21 -20.87
N GLY A 160 -8.70 19.42 -21.26
CA GLY A 160 -7.89 20.57 -20.91
C GLY A 160 -7.23 20.48 -19.54
N ASN A 161 -7.43 19.39 -18.79
CA ASN A 161 -6.77 19.15 -17.51
C ASN A 161 -5.79 17.98 -17.61
N THR A 162 -4.75 18.05 -16.79
CA THR A 162 -3.86 16.93 -16.51
C THR A 162 -4.17 16.42 -15.12
N VAL A 163 -4.43 15.12 -15.00
CA VAL A 163 -4.67 14.47 -13.72
C VAL A 163 -3.56 13.48 -13.42
N MET A 164 -3.10 13.46 -12.17
CA MET A 164 -2.07 12.53 -11.71
C MET A 164 -2.74 11.27 -11.15
N VAL A 165 -2.27 10.12 -11.61
CA VAL A 165 -2.55 8.82 -11.01
C VAL A 165 -1.47 8.53 -9.98
N GLN A 166 -1.90 8.11 -8.80
CA GLN A 166 -1.01 7.90 -7.66
C GLN A 166 -1.08 6.44 -7.19
N ALA A 167 0.03 5.97 -6.62
CA ALA A 167 0.11 4.68 -5.94
C ALA A 167 0.39 4.89 -4.45
N SER A 168 -0.22 4.06 -3.60
CA SER A 168 -0.01 4.02 -2.16
C SER A 168 0.72 2.74 -1.79
N ILE A 169 1.85 2.89 -1.09
CA ILE A 169 2.65 1.80 -0.54
C ILE A 169 2.54 1.86 0.98
N THR A 170 2.15 0.77 1.61
CA THR A 170 2.00 0.68 3.07
C THR A 170 2.81 -0.48 3.62
N ASN A 171 3.58 -0.23 4.67
CA ASN A 171 4.19 -1.26 5.49
C ASN A 171 3.29 -1.52 6.69
N HIS A 172 2.60 -2.66 6.76
CA HIS A 172 1.77 -3.03 7.91
C HIS A 172 2.60 -3.55 9.09
N GLY A 173 3.92 -3.67 8.92
CA GLY A 173 4.85 -4.28 9.86
C GLY A 173 4.78 -5.80 9.81
N MET A 174 5.49 -6.44 10.73
CA MET A 174 5.37 -7.89 10.89
C MET A 174 3.98 -8.21 11.43
N ALA A 175 3.30 -9.19 10.83
CA ALA A 175 2.12 -9.76 11.43
C ALA A 175 2.47 -10.14 12.88
N SER A 176 1.81 -9.50 13.86
CA SER A 176 2.05 -9.79 15.26
C SER A 176 1.71 -11.26 15.50
N ILE A 177 2.72 -12.12 15.42
CA ILE A 177 2.61 -13.50 15.85
C ILE A 177 2.29 -13.37 17.33
N PRO A 178 1.10 -13.82 17.79
CA PRO A 178 0.79 -13.76 19.20
C PRO A 178 1.93 -14.43 19.93
N GLU A 179 2.72 -13.63 20.68
CA GLU A 179 3.88 -14.15 21.41
C GLU A 179 3.38 -15.39 22.13
N PRO A 180 4.00 -16.56 21.88
CA PRO A 180 3.29 -17.79 22.09
C PRO A 180 2.97 -17.83 23.58
N ALA A 181 1.66 -17.88 23.88
CA ALA A 181 1.16 -17.92 25.26
C ALA A 181 1.84 -19.04 26.06
N THR A 182 2.50 -19.98 25.37
CA THR A 182 3.45 -20.94 25.91
C THR A 182 4.59 -20.33 26.72
N MET A 183 5.20 -19.18 26.41
CA MET A 183 6.25 -18.59 27.25
C MET A 183 5.69 -18.09 28.58
N LEU A 184 4.52 -17.45 28.55
CA LEU A 184 3.82 -17.03 29.75
C LEU A 184 3.30 -18.24 30.53
N LEU A 185 2.77 -19.26 29.85
CA LEU A 185 2.33 -20.54 30.44
C LEU A 185 3.52 -21.33 31.03
N LEU A 186 4.67 -21.34 30.37
CA LEU A 186 5.88 -22.02 30.82
C LEU A 186 6.46 -21.29 32.03
N GLY A 187 6.53 -19.95 31.98
CA GLY A 187 6.97 -19.11 33.09
C GLY A 187 6.05 -19.26 34.31
N THR A 188 4.73 -19.11 34.13
CA THR A 188 3.75 -19.28 35.21
C THR A 188 3.68 -20.72 35.70
N GLY A 189 3.82 -21.69 34.82
CA GLY A 189 3.89 -23.12 35.14
C GLY A 189 5.11 -23.48 36.01
N LEU A 190 6.29 -22.97 35.67
CA LEU A 190 7.52 -23.16 36.46
C LEU A 190 7.43 -22.50 37.84
N ILE A 191 6.86 -21.29 37.91
CA ILE A 191 6.61 -20.60 39.18
C ILE A 191 5.62 -21.41 40.04
N GLY A 192 4.55 -21.94 39.44
CA GLY A 192 3.57 -22.80 40.10
C GLY A 192 4.20 -24.08 40.67
N ILE A 193 5.04 -24.75 39.90
CA ILE A 193 5.76 -25.96 40.34
C ILE A 193 6.75 -25.63 41.47
N GLY A 194 7.51 -24.53 41.34
CA GLY A 194 8.44 -24.07 42.36
C GLY A 194 7.76 -23.74 43.70
N ALA A 195 6.60 -23.07 43.65
CA ALA A 195 5.80 -22.76 44.83
C ALA A 195 5.22 -24.02 45.48
N PHE A 196 4.76 -24.99 44.68
CA PHE A 196 4.22 -26.25 45.19
C PHE A 196 5.28 -27.09 45.90
N ARG A 197 6.52 -27.13 45.38
CA ARG A 197 7.63 -27.87 46.00
C ARG A 197 8.05 -27.32 47.37
N ARG A 198 7.96 -25.99 47.59
CA ARG A 198 8.28 -25.36 48.88
C ARG A 198 7.25 -25.62 49.98
N ARG A 199 6.02 -26.02 49.63
CA ARG A 199 4.94 -26.29 50.60
C ARG A 199 5.04 -27.66 51.29
N LYS A 200 5.85 -28.56 50.75
CA LYS A 200 6.09 -29.93 51.28
C LYS A 200 7.40 -30.08 52.06
N ARG A 201 8.22 -29.03 52.17
CA ARG A 201 9.33 -28.94 53.12
C ARG A 201 8.90 -28.08 54.29
#